data_AF-F3FD23-F1
#
_entry.id   AF-F3FD23-F1
#
_cell.length_a   1.000
_cell.length_b   1.000
_cell.length_c   1.000
_cell.angle_alpha   90.00
_cell.angle_beta   90.00
_cell.angle_gamma   90.00
#
_symmetry.space_group_name_H-M   'P 1'
#
loop_
_entity.id
_entity.type
_entity.pdbx_description
1 polymer ?
#
loop_
_entity_poly.entity_id
_entity_poly.type
_entity_poly.pdbx_seq_one_letter_code
_entity_poly.pdbx_strand_id
1 'polypeptide(L)'
;MLATKLHLLCGKIASGKSTLAKSIATEHSAILLSEDQWLSRLYPDEITSVADYVRLAHRIRDIIGPLVIDMLNSGMCVVLDFPANTLADRQWLRSLADDAQVKHRLHYLDVEDDICLARLHARNERAEHDFAATDAQFRLITRYFQTPHTDEGLDILVHRL
;
A
#
# COMPACT_ATOMS: atom_id res chain seq x y z
N MET A 1 7.23 -14.93 21.72
CA MET A 1 7.23 -14.60 20.27
C MET A 1 6.30 -13.42 20.07
N LEU A 2 6.66 -12.49 19.18
CA LEU A 2 5.71 -11.48 18.71
C LEU A 2 4.58 -12.20 17.97
N ALA A 3 3.33 -11.78 18.19
CA ALA A 3 2.19 -12.35 17.49
C ALA A 3 2.23 -11.98 16.01
N THR A 4 2.02 -12.96 15.12
CA THR A 4 1.96 -12.77 13.67
C THR A 4 0.89 -11.73 13.30
N LYS A 5 1.24 -10.81 12.41
CA LYS A 5 0.38 -9.69 12.04
C LYS A 5 0.57 -9.30 10.57
N LEU A 6 -0.53 -8.93 9.93
CA LEU A 6 -0.54 -8.25 8.64
C LEU A 6 -0.56 -6.73 8.82
N HIS A 7 0.42 -6.03 8.26
CA HIS A 7 0.50 -4.58 8.26
C HIS A 7 0.11 -4.03 6.89
N LEU A 8 -0.84 -3.11 6.87
CA LEU A 8 -1.43 -2.49 5.68
C LEU A 8 -1.12 -0.99 5.69
N LEU A 9 -0.95 -0.38 4.52
CA LEU A 9 -0.65 1.04 4.39
C LEU A 9 -1.79 1.77 3.67
N CYS A 10 -2.23 2.90 4.21
CA CYS A 10 -3.21 3.78 3.58
C CYS A 10 -2.69 5.22 3.55
N GLY A 11 -2.84 5.90 2.42
CA GLY A 11 -2.44 7.29 2.27
C GLY A 11 -2.18 7.65 0.80
N LYS A 12 -2.19 8.94 0.50
CA LYS A 12 -2.04 9.47 -0.85
C LYS A 12 -0.65 9.19 -1.44
N ILE A 13 -0.48 9.40 -2.74
CA ILE A 13 0.84 9.31 -3.40
C ILE A 13 1.82 10.24 -2.67
N ALA A 14 3.06 9.80 -2.47
CA ALA A 14 4.10 10.56 -1.76
C ALA A 14 3.78 10.94 -0.29
N SER A 15 2.76 10.35 0.35
CA SER A 15 2.48 10.57 1.78
C SER A 15 3.55 10.00 2.72
N GLY A 16 4.38 9.06 2.24
CA GLY A 16 5.44 8.40 3.01
C GLY A 16 5.22 6.91 3.27
N LYS A 17 4.18 6.29 2.69
CA LYS A 17 3.82 4.86 2.86
C LYS A 17 5.03 3.92 2.76
N SER A 18 5.75 3.94 1.64
CA SER A 18 6.88 3.03 1.41
C SER A 18 8.03 3.21 2.40
N THR A 19 8.21 4.43 2.93
CA THR A 19 9.20 4.69 3.99
C THR A 19 8.75 4.08 5.30
N LEU A 20 7.49 4.28 5.68
CA LEU A 20 6.90 3.68 6.88
C LEU A 20 6.88 2.15 6.77
N ALA A 21 6.53 1.60 5.61
CA ALA A 21 6.49 0.17 5.35
C ALA A 21 7.86 -0.50 5.60
N LYS A 22 8.96 0.12 5.16
CA LYS A 22 10.33 -0.35 5.45
C LYS A 22 10.67 -0.31 6.94
N SER A 23 10.23 0.73 7.64
CA SER A 23 10.42 0.85 9.09
C SER A 23 9.67 -0.27 9.84
N ILE A 24 8.38 -0.47 9.52
CA ILE A 24 7.54 -1.52 10.11
C ILE A 24 8.14 -2.91 9.82
N ALA A 25 8.61 -3.14 8.59
CA ALA A 25 9.22 -4.41 8.21
C ALA A 25 10.44 -4.73 9.08
N THR A 26 11.27 -3.72 9.37
CA THR A 26 12.43 -3.86 10.25
C THR A 26 12.02 -4.09 11.71
N GLU A 27 11.09 -3.27 12.22
CA GLU A 27 10.60 -3.35 13.61
C GLU A 27 9.97 -4.71 13.93
N HIS A 28 9.19 -5.26 13.01
CA HIS A 28 8.43 -6.49 13.20
C HIS A 28 9.11 -7.73 12.62
N SER A 29 10.33 -7.60 12.07
CA SER A 29 10.99 -8.68 11.32
C SER A 29 10.07 -9.29 10.26
N ALA A 30 9.34 -8.42 9.55
CA ALA A 30 8.28 -8.78 8.62
C ALA A 30 8.79 -8.77 7.17
N ILE A 31 8.16 -9.59 6.33
CA ILE A 31 8.40 -9.57 4.89
C ILE A 31 7.65 -8.39 4.27
N LEU A 32 8.36 -7.52 3.57
CA LEU A 32 7.79 -6.38 2.85
C LEU A 32 7.50 -6.77 1.40
N LEU A 33 6.25 -6.61 0.97
CA LEU A 33 5.82 -6.76 -0.41
C LEU A 33 5.33 -5.40 -0.93
N SER A 34 5.76 -5.02 -2.13
CA SER A 34 5.43 -3.72 -2.74
C SER A 34 4.81 -3.93 -4.12
N GLU A 35 3.58 -3.42 -4.30
CA GLU A 35 2.86 -3.52 -5.58
C GLU A 35 3.57 -2.73 -6.66
N ASP A 36 4.00 -1.50 -6.35
CA ASP A 36 4.66 -0.62 -7.31
C ASP A 36 6.00 -1.19 -7.80
N GLN A 37 6.78 -1.84 -6.92
CA GLN A 37 8.03 -2.50 -7.30
C GLN A 37 7.81 -3.66 -8.28
N TRP A 38 6.75 -4.45 -8.10
CA TRP A 38 6.45 -5.55 -9.01
C TRP A 38 5.87 -5.07 -10.32
N LEU A 39 4.98 -4.08 -10.28
CA LEU A 39 4.44 -3.46 -11.49
C LEU A 39 5.56 -2.86 -12.35
N SER A 40 6.50 -2.12 -11.76
CA SER A 40 7.61 -1.50 -12.51
C SER A 40 8.57 -2.52 -13.12
N ARG A 41 8.70 -3.71 -12.54
CA ARG A 41 9.58 -4.79 -13.03
C ARG A 41 8.91 -5.74 -14.01
N LEU A 42 7.64 -6.10 -13.77
CA LEU A 42 6.91 -7.08 -14.59
C LEU A 42 6.31 -6.44 -15.84
N TYR A 43 5.98 -5.15 -15.77
CA TYR A 43 5.27 -4.43 -16.83
C TYR A 43 5.95 -3.08 -17.15
N PRO A 44 7.25 -3.07 -17.47
CA PRO A 44 7.94 -1.83 -17.83
C PRO A 44 7.24 -1.18 -19.03
N ASP A 45 7.01 0.14 -18.94
CA ASP A 45 6.38 0.97 -19.98
C ASP A 45 4.93 0.61 -20.37
N GLU A 46 4.29 -0.39 -19.73
CA GLU A 46 2.90 -0.78 -20.03
C GLU A 46 1.85 0.03 -19.23
N ILE A 47 2.25 0.70 -18.14
CA ILE A 47 1.34 1.47 -17.29
C ILE A 47 1.35 2.93 -17.75
N THR A 48 0.48 3.24 -18.71
CA THR A 48 0.33 4.60 -19.26
C THR A 48 -0.89 5.34 -18.70
N SER A 49 -1.78 4.61 -18.02
CA SER A 49 -3.03 5.14 -17.47
C SER A 49 -3.38 4.50 -16.11
N VAL A 50 -4.30 5.12 -15.37
CA VAL A 50 -4.85 4.53 -14.13
C VAL A 50 -5.56 3.20 -14.42
N ALA A 51 -6.20 3.06 -15.58
CA ALA A 51 -6.86 1.81 -15.96
C ALA A 51 -5.87 0.67 -16.19
N ASP A 52 -4.70 0.96 -16.79
CA ASP A 52 -3.63 -0.02 -16.94
C ASP A 52 -3.08 -0.44 -15.58
N TYR A 53 -2.84 0.53 -14.69
CA TYR A 53 -2.41 0.25 -13.32
C TYR A 53 -3.38 -0.71 -12.63
N VAL A 54 -4.68 -0.40 -12.59
CA VAL A 54 -5.69 -1.24 -11.94
C VAL A 54 -5.73 -2.64 -12.54
N ARG A 55 -5.75 -2.75 -13.87
CA ARG A 55 -5.79 -4.05 -14.57
C ARG A 55 -4.58 -4.92 -14.24
N LEU A 56 -3.38 -4.33 -14.23
CA LEU A 56 -2.13 -5.06 -13.98
C LEU A 56 -1.92 -5.35 -12.49
N ALA A 57 -2.31 -4.42 -11.60
CA ALA A 57 -2.32 -4.61 -10.15
C ALA A 57 -3.20 -5.80 -9.76
N HIS A 58 -4.40 -5.91 -10.34
CA HIS A 58 -5.29 -7.05 -10.08
C HIS A 58 -4.64 -8.41 -10.40
N ARG A 59 -3.89 -8.51 -11.51
CA ARG A 59 -3.16 -9.75 -11.87
C ARG A 59 -2.12 -10.14 -10.82
N ILE A 60 -1.43 -9.14 -10.26
CA ILE A 60 -0.48 -9.37 -9.17
C ILE A 60 -1.22 -9.81 -7.92
N ARG A 61 -2.30 -9.12 -7.54
CA ARG A 61 -3.10 -9.44 -6.35
C ARG A 61 -3.65 -10.87 -6.36
N ASP A 62 -4.09 -11.37 -7.52
CA ASP A 62 -4.58 -12.75 -7.68
C ASP A 62 -3.54 -13.81 -7.31
N ILE A 63 -2.26 -13.53 -7.56
CA ILE A 63 -1.15 -14.43 -7.22
C ILE A 63 -0.68 -14.22 -5.78
N ILE A 64 -0.67 -12.97 -5.33
CA ILE A 64 -0.06 -12.58 -4.06
C ILE A 64 -0.97 -12.87 -2.87
N GLY A 65 -2.29 -12.79 -3.04
CA GLY A 65 -3.24 -13.07 -1.96
C GLY A 65 -3.00 -14.41 -1.27
N PRO A 66 -3.02 -15.55 -2.00
CA PRO A 66 -2.73 -16.86 -1.42
C PRO A 66 -1.33 -16.95 -0.78
N LEU A 67 -0.31 -16.38 -1.43
CA LEU A 67 1.06 -16.38 -0.89
C LEU A 67 1.17 -15.64 0.45
N VAL A 68 0.49 -14.51 0.59
CA VAL A 68 0.44 -13.75 1.84
C VAL A 68 -0.24 -14.56 2.94
N ILE A 69 -1.35 -15.24 2.62
CA ILE A 69 -2.06 -16.10 3.57
C ILE A 69 -1.14 -17.24 4.05
N ASP A 70 -0.43 -17.91 3.15
CA ASP A 70 0.53 -18.96 3.50
C ASP A 70 1.67 -18.45 4.39
N MET A 71 2.21 -17.26 4.08
CA MET A 71 3.23 -16.61 4.92
C MET A 71 2.71 -16.32 6.33
N LEU A 72 1.51 -15.77 6.45
CA LEU A 72 0.88 -15.48 7.75
C LEU A 72 0.62 -16.77 8.54
N ASN A 73 0.11 -17.82 7.89
CA ASN A 73 -0.11 -19.14 8.51
C ASN A 73 1.18 -19.82 8.99
N SER A 74 2.31 -19.53 8.32
CA SER A 74 3.64 -20.00 8.76
C SER A 74 4.22 -19.20 9.94
N GLY A 75 3.50 -18.19 10.43
CA GLY A 75 3.89 -17.36 11.56
C GLY A 75 4.67 -16.10 11.18
N MET A 76 4.86 -15.80 9.90
CA MET A 76 5.61 -14.63 9.44
C MET A 76 4.74 -13.38 9.44
N CYS A 77 5.24 -12.28 10.00
CA CYS A 77 4.62 -10.97 9.81
C CYS A 77 4.82 -10.50 8.36
N VAL A 78 3.83 -9.81 7.80
CA VAL A 78 3.88 -9.28 6.43
C VAL A 78 3.49 -7.82 6.43
N VAL A 79 4.19 -7.02 5.62
CA VAL A 79 3.85 -5.63 5.32
C VAL A 79 3.47 -5.53 3.85
N LEU A 80 2.27 -5.05 3.55
CA LEU A 80 1.80 -4.82 2.19
C LEU A 80 1.83 -3.32 1.87
N ASP A 81 2.88 -2.89 1.15
CA ASP A 81 2.95 -1.56 0.54
C ASP A 81 2.14 -1.55 -0.77
N PHE A 82 0.83 -1.69 -0.59
CA PHE A 82 -0.20 -1.70 -1.62
C PHE A 82 -1.12 -0.49 -1.40
N PRO A 83 -1.71 0.09 -2.45
CA PRO A 83 -2.64 1.20 -2.30
C PRO A 83 -3.94 0.72 -1.63
N ALA A 84 -4.29 1.35 -0.51
CA ALA A 84 -5.55 1.15 0.21
C ALA A 84 -6.50 2.35 0.02
N ASN A 85 -6.59 2.84 -1.21
CA ASN A 85 -7.23 4.12 -1.53
C ASN A 85 -8.75 4.05 -1.44
N THR A 86 -9.34 2.94 -1.90
CA THR A 86 -10.79 2.73 -1.91
C THR A 86 -11.24 1.80 -0.80
N LEU A 87 -12.54 1.81 -0.48
CA LEU A 87 -13.16 0.81 0.38
C LEU A 87 -12.90 -0.63 -0.12
N ALA A 88 -13.01 -0.86 -1.43
CA ALA A 88 -12.79 -2.19 -2.02
C ALA A 88 -11.34 -2.67 -1.84
N ASP A 89 -10.35 -1.78 -2.01
CA ASP A 89 -8.95 -2.12 -1.76
C ASP A 89 -8.75 -2.55 -0.30
N ARG A 90 -9.34 -1.80 0.64
CA ARG A 90 -9.22 -2.12 2.08
C ARG A 90 -9.93 -3.40 2.46
N GLN A 91 -11.08 -3.68 1.87
CA GLN A 91 -11.80 -4.95 2.07
C GLN A 91 -10.94 -6.13 1.61
N TRP A 92 -10.35 -6.05 0.42
CA TRP A 92 -9.46 -7.11 -0.08
C TRP A 92 -8.20 -7.26 0.79
N LEU A 93 -7.52 -6.15 1.12
CA LEU A 93 -6.33 -6.20 1.97
C LEU A 93 -6.62 -6.79 3.36
N ARG A 94 -7.76 -6.42 3.95
CA ARG A 94 -8.20 -6.94 5.25
C ARG A 94 -8.56 -8.42 5.16
N SER A 95 -9.20 -8.87 4.09
CA SER A 95 -9.64 -10.26 3.96
C SER A 95 -8.47 -11.24 4.04
N LEU A 96 -7.27 -10.85 3.58
CA LEU A 96 -6.07 -11.69 3.71
C LEU A 96 -5.72 -12.04 5.17
N ALA A 97 -5.92 -11.10 6.10
CA ALA A 97 -5.71 -11.37 7.52
C ALA A 97 -6.86 -12.17 8.12
N ASP A 98 -8.09 -11.89 7.70
CA ASP A 98 -9.29 -12.61 8.15
C ASP A 98 -9.22 -14.09 7.74
N ASP A 99 -8.80 -14.37 6.50
CA ASP A 99 -8.63 -15.73 5.93
C ASP A 99 -7.49 -16.50 6.62
N ALA A 100 -6.40 -15.82 6.98
CA ALA A 100 -5.31 -16.40 7.76
C ALA A 100 -5.61 -16.44 9.28
N GLN A 101 -6.76 -15.92 9.72
CA GLN A 101 -7.16 -15.81 11.12
C GLN A 101 -6.12 -15.10 12.02
N VAL A 102 -5.43 -14.10 11.46
CA VAL A 102 -4.42 -13.29 12.17
C VAL A 102 -4.92 -11.87 12.37
N LYS A 103 -4.27 -11.14 13.27
CA LYS A 103 -4.55 -9.71 13.43
C LYS A 103 -3.99 -8.92 12.26
N HIS A 104 -4.64 -7.81 11.91
CA HIS A 104 -4.09 -6.81 11.00
C HIS A 104 -3.91 -5.46 11.70
N ARG A 105 -3.19 -4.54 11.05
CA ARG A 105 -3.09 -3.13 11.42
C ARG A 105 -3.02 -2.29 10.15
N LEU A 106 -3.96 -1.37 9.96
CA LEU A 106 -3.91 -0.36 8.92
C LEU A 106 -3.19 0.90 9.43
N HIS A 107 -2.07 1.23 8.82
CA HIS A 107 -1.33 2.46 9.09
C HIS A 107 -1.82 3.53 8.10
N TYR A 108 -2.65 4.45 8.58
CA TYR A 108 -3.17 5.57 7.79
C TYR A 108 -2.27 6.79 7.95
N LEU A 109 -1.63 7.22 6.85
CA LEU A 109 -0.87 8.46 6.79
C LEU A 109 -1.80 9.60 6.35
N ASP A 110 -2.16 10.44 7.32
CA ASP A 110 -3.03 11.59 7.16
C ASP A 110 -2.15 12.81 6.84
N VAL A 111 -1.90 13.03 5.55
CA VAL A 111 -0.97 14.05 5.05
C VAL A 111 -1.69 14.91 4.01
N GLU A 112 -1.54 16.22 4.16
CA GLU A 112 -2.14 17.21 3.26
C GLU A 112 -1.62 17.09 1.82
N ASP A 113 -2.47 17.47 0.86
CA ASP A 113 -2.16 17.35 -0.57
C ASP A 113 -0.93 18.15 -0.97
N ASP A 114 -0.79 19.37 -0.45
CA ASP A 114 0.34 20.26 -0.77
C ASP A 114 1.68 19.66 -0.32
N ILE A 115 1.71 18.99 0.83
CA ILE A 115 2.89 18.28 1.33
C ILE A 115 3.20 17.08 0.43
N CYS A 116 2.18 16.32 0.05
CA CYS A 116 2.34 15.18 -0.85
C CYS A 116 2.86 15.60 -2.23
N LEU A 117 2.32 16.67 -2.81
CA LEU A 117 2.75 17.24 -4.09
C LEU A 117 4.21 17.71 -4.02
N ALA A 118 4.58 18.48 -2.99
CA ALA A 118 5.96 18.93 -2.81
C ALA A 118 6.94 17.75 -2.72
N ARG A 119 6.57 16.68 -1.99
CA ARG A 119 7.37 15.45 -1.90
C ARG A 119 7.44 14.70 -3.22
N LEU A 120 6.35 14.67 -3.99
CA LEU A 120 6.30 14.06 -5.31
C LEU A 120 7.26 14.77 -6.27
N HIS A 121 7.24 16.10 -6.32
CA HIS A 121 8.17 16.89 -7.14
C HIS A 121 9.62 16.61 -6.77
N ALA A 122 9.97 16.65 -5.49
CA ALA A 122 11.32 16.38 -5.03
C ALA A 122 11.82 14.96 -5.38
N ARG A 123 10.91 13.96 -5.42
CA ARG A 123 11.26 12.58 -5.84
C ARG A 123 11.47 12.47 -7.35
N ASN A 124 10.61 13.14 -8.13
CA ASN A 124 10.73 13.18 -9.60
C ASN A 124 12.05 13.82 -10.03
N GLU A 125 12.49 14.88 -9.36
CA GLU A 125 13.79 15.52 -9.62
C GLU A 125 15.00 14.60 -9.35
N ARG A 126 14.86 13.64 -8.43
CA ARG A 126 15.94 12.71 -8.04
C ARG A 126 15.88 11.37 -8.77
N ALA A 127 14.86 11.13 -9.60
CA ALA A 127 14.57 9.84 -10.22
C ALA A 127 14.45 8.67 -9.20
N GLU A 128 14.00 8.97 -7.97
CA GLU A 128 13.84 7.99 -6.88
C GLU A 128 12.43 7.36 -6.86
N HIS A 129 11.87 7.02 -8.03
CA HIS A 129 10.50 6.52 -8.14
C HIS A 129 10.37 5.30 -9.05
N ASP A 130 9.45 4.40 -8.69
CA ASP A 130 8.98 3.35 -9.61
C ASP A 130 8.14 3.94 -10.75
N PHE A 131 7.40 5.02 -10.46
CA PHE A 131 6.58 5.76 -11.42
C PHE A 131 6.73 7.28 -11.23
N ALA A 132 7.02 7.99 -12.32
CA ALA A 132 7.09 9.45 -12.35
C ALA A 132 5.68 10.07 -12.42
N ALA A 133 4.92 10.01 -11.32
CA ALA A 133 3.56 10.54 -11.31
C ALA A 133 3.57 12.07 -11.52
N THR A 134 2.69 12.54 -12.41
CA THR A 134 2.43 13.97 -12.64
C THR A 134 1.40 14.52 -11.66
N ASP A 135 1.33 15.85 -11.49
CA ASP A 135 0.28 16.51 -10.71
C ASP A 135 -1.14 16.13 -11.15
N ALA A 136 -1.35 15.97 -12.46
CA ALA A 136 -2.64 15.58 -13.01
C ALA A 136 -3.01 14.16 -12.57
N GLN A 137 -2.06 13.22 -12.61
CA GLN A 137 -2.26 11.86 -12.11
C GLN A 137 -2.43 11.84 -10.59
N PHE A 138 -1.66 12.63 -9.84
CA PHE A 138 -1.82 12.78 -8.40
C PHE A 138 -3.26 13.20 -8.06
N ARG A 139 -3.76 14.27 -8.69
CA ARG A 139 -5.12 14.75 -8.48
C ARG A 139 -6.18 13.74 -8.92
N LEU A 140 -5.97 13.07 -10.05
CA LEU A 140 -6.88 12.02 -10.54
C LEU A 140 -6.98 10.86 -9.55
N ILE A 141 -5.86 10.31 -9.10
CA ILE A 141 -5.81 9.17 -8.19
C ILE A 141 -6.37 9.57 -6.81
N THR A 142 -6.05 10.78 -6.34
CA THR A 142 -6.55 11.30 -5.05
C THR A 142 -8.06 11.46 -5.02
N ARG A 143 -8.75 11.65 -6.16
CA ARG A 143 -10.22 11.67 -6.22
C ARG A 143 -10.88 10.36 -5.84
N TYR A 144 -10.17 9.23 -5.99
CA TYR A 144 -10.66 7.93 -5.56
C TYR A 144 -10.34 7.63 -4.09
N PHE A 145 -9.53 8.47 -3.44
CA PHE A 145 -9.12 8.26 -2.06
C PHE A 145 -10.30 8.48 -1.10
N GLN A 146 -10.57 7.48 -0.28
CA GLN A 146 -11.55 7.53 0.80
C GLN A 146 -10.82 7.32 2.10
N THR A 147 -10.92 8.26 3.04
CA THR A 147 -10.33 8.12 4.38
C THR A 147 -10.85 6.85 5.05
N PRO A 148 -9.97 5.99 5.61
CA PRO A 148 -10.40 4.76 6.26
C PRO A 148 -11.19 5.06 7.54
N HIS A 149 -12.24 4.30 7.81
CA HIS A 149 -13.07 4.42 8.99
C HIS A 149 -13.14 3.11 9.78
N THR A 150 -13.34 3.20 11.10
CA THR A 150 -13.40 2.02 11.97
C THR A 150 -14.59 1.11 11.68
N ASP A 151 -15.67 1.65 11.10
CA ASP A 151 -16.86 0.89 10.71
C ASP A 151 -16.58 -0.14 9.60
N GLU A 152 -15.42 -0.07 8.95
CA GLU A 152 -14.94 -1.06 8.00
C GLU A 152 -14.36 -2.32 8.69
N GLY A 153 -14.35 -2.35 10.03
CA GLY A 153 -13.75 -3.43 10.83
C GLY A 153 -12.21 -3.40 10.82
N LEU A 154 -11.62 -2.23 10.59
CA LEU A 154 -10.18 -2.02 10.51
C LEU A 154 -9.60 -1.65 11.89
N ASP A 155 -8.46 -2.26 12.27
CA ASP A 155 -7.60 -1.74 13.34
C ASP A 155 -6.72 -0.61 12.76
N ILE A 156 -7.10 0.65 12.96
CA ILE A 156 -6.46 1.82 12.34
C ILE A 156 -5.50 2.50 13.32
N LEU A 157 -4.27 2.74 12.87
CA LEU A 157 -3.32 3.66 13.49
C LEU A 157 -3.06 4.84 12.55
N VAL A 158 -3.41 6.04 13.02
CA VAL A 158 -3.24 7.29 12.26
C VAL A 158 -1.85 7.88 12.54
N HIS A 159 -1.15 8.23 11.47
CA HIS A 159 0.14 8.93 11.47
C HIS A 159 -0.11 10.33 10.91
N ARG A 160 0.04 11.35 11.75
CA ARG A 160 -0.02 12.76 11.34
C ARG A 160 1.41 13.28 11.23
N LEU A 161 1.72 13.90 10.09
CA LEU A 161 3.02 14.51 9.79
C LEU A 161 2.86 16.01 9.57
#